data_AF-A0AAD9XAZ1-F1
#
_entry.id   AF-A0AAD9XAZ1-F1
#
_cell.length_a   1.000
_cell.length_b   1.000
_cell.length_c   1.000
_cell.angle_alpha   90.00
_cell.angle_beta   90.00
_cell.angle_gamma   90.00
#
_symmetry.space_group_name_H-M   'P 1'
#
loop_
_entity.id
_entity.type
_entity.pdbx_description
1 polymer ?
#
loop_
_entity_poly.entity_id
_entity_poly.type
_entity_poly.pdbx_seq_one_letter_code
_entity_poly.pdbx_strand_id
1 'polypeptide(L)'
;MRNLMLRHICIPGVTREDEFHFLVGGKVAKFMKREFCLVTNLKFGVMSDIFLKTYHVISGGIHDRYFGGDENLQLKHVWEKFMGGQFEQPKDGLKMALVLIANNVLFGQDLRRKVSLWLFALVEDLKSFDSFPWGSYVYMITVHYLRQGFRSANASRKVFTHYNLYGFPWTLWVRF
;
A
#
# COMPACT_ATOMS: atom_id res chain seq x y z
N MET A 1 -25.46 -8.47 14.35
CA MET A 1 -24.36 -7.78 13.65
C MET A 1 -24.88 -7.37 12.28
N ARG A 2 -25.13 -6.08 12.02
CA ARG A 2 -25.60 -5.62 10.70
C ARG A 2 -24.39 -5.46 9.79
N ASN A 3 -24.27 -6.31 8.78
CA ASN A 3 -23.23 -6.22 7.77
C ASN A 3 -23.33 -4.85 7.08
N LEU A 4 -22.30 -4.00 7.23
CA LEU A 4 -22.14 -2.80 6.42
C LEU A 4 -21.83 -3.25 4.99
N MET A 5 -22.88 -3.39 4.17
CA MET A 5 -22.71 -3.64 2.73
C MET A 5 -22.20 -2.36 2.08
N LEU A 6 -20.93 -2.38 1.68
CA LEU A 6 -20.32 -1.33 0.89
C LEU A 6 -20.65 -1.60 -0.59
N ARG A 7 -21.58 -0.84 -1.17
CA ARG A 7 -21.97 -0.98 -2.58
C ARG A 7 -21.50 0.23 -3.36
N HIS A 8 -20.65 0.01 -4.37
CA HIS A 8 -20.30 1.03 -5.33
C HIS A 8 -21.53 1.44 -6.15
N ILE A 9 -21.73 2.75 -6.34
CA ILE A 9 -22.85 3.30 -7.10
C ILE A 9 -22.31 4.25 -8.18
N CYS A 10 -22.82 4.12 -9.40
CA CYS A 10 -22.58 5.07 -10.47
C CYS A 10 -23.61 6.19 -10.37
N ILE A 11 -23.18 7.44 -10.17
CA ILE A 11 -24.07 8.60 -10.17
C ILE A 11 -24.07 9.20 -11.58
N PRO A 12 -25.24 9.30 -12.26
CA PRO A 12 -25.33 9.95 -13.56
C PRO A 12 -24.78 11.38 -13.52
N GLY A 13 -23.88 11.73 -14.42
CA GLY A 13 -23.26 13.06 -14.52
C GLY A 13 -21.91 13.23 -13.80
N VAL A 14 -21.47 12.25 -13.00
CA VAL A 14 -20.10 12.23 -12.44
C VAL A 14 -19.18 11.46 -13.39
N THR A 15 -18.32 12.19 -14.10
CA THR A 15 -17.33 11.64 -15.05
C THR A 15 -15.89 11.75 -14.55
N ARG A 16 -15.67 12.30 -13.34
CA ARG A 16 -14.32 12.44 -12.78
C ARG A 16 -13.77 11.06 -12.44
N GLU A 17 -12.66 10.73 -13.07
CA GLU A 17 -11.95 9.47 -12.91
C GLU A 17 -11.55 9.16 -11.45
N ASP A 18 -11.44 10.19 -10.60
CA ASP A 18 -10.87 10.10 -9.25
C ASP A 18 -11.95 10.17 -8.15
N GLU A 19 -13.23 10.07 -8.52
CA GLU A 19 -14.37 10.22 -7.62
C GLU A 19 -15.18 8.93 -7.53
N PHE A 20 -15.22 8.37 -6.32
CA PHE A 20 -15.91 7.11 -6.04
C PHE A 20 -17.07 7.35 -5.08
N HIS A 21 -18.21 6.72 -5.38
CA HIS A 21 -19.42 6.82 -4.56
C HIS A 21 -19.81 5.45 -4.01
N PHE A 22 -20.08 5.41 -2.70
CA PHE A 22 -20.43 4.22 -1.96
C PHE A 22 -21.71 4.42 -1.18
N LEU A 23 -22.61 3.44 -1.22
CA LEU A 23 -23.74 3.39 -0.30
C LEU A 23 -23.29 2.74 1.01
N VAL A 24 -23.36 3.49 2.10
CA VAL A 24 -22.94 3.06 3.45
C VAL A 24 -24.08 3.38 4.42
N GLY A 25 -24.74 2.34 4.96
CA GLY A 25 -25.85 2.53 5.90
C GLY A 25 -27.03 3.34 5.33
N GLY A 26 -27.28 3.25 4.02
CA GLY A 26 -28.32 4.01 3.32
C GLY A 26 -27.94 5.45 2.96
N LYS A 27 -26.74 5.91 3.32
CA LYS A 27 -26.20 7.23 2.95
C LYS A 27 -25.14 7.08 1.86
N VAL A 28 -25.07 8.05 0.96
CA VAL A 28 -24.00 8.11 -0.05
C VAL A 28 -22.76 8.73 0.56
N ALA A 29 -21.68 7.96 0.61
CA ALA A 29 -20.34 8.41 0.94
C ALA A 29 -19.53 8.64 -0.33
N LYS A 30 -18.79 9.75 -0.37
CA LYS A 30 -17.87 10.07 -1.45
C LYS A 30 -16.44 9.80 -1.00
N PHE A 31 -15.64 9.24 -1.90
CA PHE A 31 -14.22 9.00 -1.71
C PHE A 31 -13.45 9.57 -2.91
N MET A 32 -12.63 10.57 -2.63
CA MET A 32 -11.67 11.17 -3.55
C MET A 32 -10.37 11.47 -2.79
N LYS A 33 -9.39 12.04 -3.49
CA LYS A 33 -8.08 12.42 -2.94
C LYS A 33 -8.18 13.23 -1.64
N ARG A 34 -9.20 14.08 -1.52
CA ARG A 34 -9.44 14.90 -0.33
C ARG A 34 -9.74 14.05 0.90
N GLU A 35 -10.70 13.13 0.82
CA GLU A 35 -11.06 12.26 1.94
C GLU A 35 -9.92 11.31 2.27
N PHE A 36 -9.19 10.81 1.26
CA PHE A 36 -7.99 10.01 1.51
C PHE A 36 -6.93 10.80 2.30
N CYS A 37 -6.67 12.05 1.91
CA CYS A 37 -5.71 12.91 2.60
C CYS A 37 -6.15 13.17 4.05
N LEU A 38 -7.43 13.47 4.28
CA LEU A 38 -7.97 13.72 5.62
C LEU A 38 -7.86 12.51 6.56
N VAL A 39 -8.07 11.30 6.04
CA VAL A 39 -8.04 10.08 6.84
C VAL A 39 -6.61 9.61 7.12
N THR A 40 -5.72 9.73 6.14
CA THR A 40 -4.37 9.15 6.23
C THR A 40 -3.33 10.12 6.76
N ASN A 41 -3.55 11.43 6.63
CA ASN A 41 -2.58 12.49 6.88
C ASN A 41 -1.22 12.25 6.19
N LEU A 42 -1.18 11.43 5.14
CA LEU A 42 0.05 11.13 4.42
C LEU A 42 0.43 12.31 3.51
N LYS A 43 1.72 12.56 3.40
CA LYS A 43 2.26 13.63 2.56
C LYS A 43 1.98 13.36 1.08
N PHE A 44 1.28 14.29 0.44
CA PHE A 44 1.15 14.33 -1.01
C PHE A 44 2.26 15.19 -1.62
N GLY A 45 2.65 14.85 -2.84
CA GLY A 45 3.68 15.57 -3.58
C GLY A 45 3.86 15.05 -5.01
N VAL A 46 4.83 15.64 -5.72
CA VAL A 46 5.23 15.20 -7.05
C VAL A 46 5.80 13.79 -6.94
N MET A 47 5.24 12.88 -7.74
CA MET A 47 5.61 11.47 -7.71
C MET A 47 7.01 11.26 -8.30
N SER A 48 7.90 10.60 -7.56
CA SER A 48 9.16 10.09 -8.10
C SER A 48 8.90 8.87 -8.98
N ASP A 49 9.72 8.65 -10.00
CA ASP A 49 9.68 7.45 -10.86
C ASP A 49 10.45 6.25 -10.27
N ILE A 50 10.96 6.35 -9.03
CA ILE A 50 11.78 5.31 -8.40
C ILE A 50 11.13 3.92 -8.37
N PHE A 51 9.80 3.85 -8.21
CA PHE A 51 9.06 2.59 -8.19
C PHE A 51 8.78 2.02 -9.60
N LEU A 52 9.03 2.79 -10.67
CA LEU A 52 8.94 2.35 -12.05
C LEU A 52 10.28 1.86 -12.60
N LYS A 53 11.39 2.22 -11.94
CA LYS A 53 12.74 1.85 -12.34
C LYS A 53 13.05 0.41 -11.89
N THR A 54 13.84 -0.29 -12.71
CA THR A 54 14.45 -1.54 -12.30
C THR A 54 15.32 -1.27 -11.08
N TYR A 55 15.04 -1.98 -9.98
CA TYR A 55 15.85 -1.91 -8.79
C TYR A 55 17.16 -2.66 -9.00
N HIS A 56 18.27 -2.05 -8.61
CA HIS A 56 19.58 -2.69 -8.58
C HIS A 56 20.02 -2.85 -7.12
N VAL A 57 20.55 -4.03 -6.79
CA VAL A 57 21.05 -4.33 -5.45
C VAL A 57 22.16 -3.35 -5.08
N ILE A 58 21.99 -2.66 -3.96
CA ILE A 58 23.00 -1.76 -3.41
C ILE A 58 23.99 -2.60 -2.62
N SER A 59 25.23 -2.69 -3.10
CA SER A 59 26.28 -3.44 -2.42
C SER A 59 26.48 -2.93 -0.99
N GLY A 60 26.48 -3.85 -0.04
CA GLY A 60 26.54 -3.53 1.38
C GLY A 60 25.27 -2.92 1.97
N GLY A 61 24.20 -2.71 1.20
CA GLY A 61 22.88 -2.32 1.72
C GLY A 61 22.19 -3.47 2.46
N ILE A 62 21.08 -3.19 3.14
CA ILE A 62 20.37 -4.21 3.94
C ILE A 62 19.81 -5.35 3.09
N HIS A 63 19.51 -5.10 1.81
CA HIS A 63 19.04 -6.11 0.88
C HIS A 63 20.15 -7.13 0.54
N ASP A 64 21.34 -6.62 0.24
CA ASP A 64 22.52 -7.42 -0.07
C ASP A 64 22.98 -8.20 1.17
N ARG A 65 23.18 -7.49 2.28
CA ARG A 65 23.77 -8.03 3.50
C ARG A 65 22.94 -9.14 4.15
N TYR A 66 21.62 -8.95 4.24
CA TYR A 66 20.76 -9.89 4.98
C TYR A 66 20.03 -10.88 4.09
N PHE A 67 19.95 -10.62 2.78
CA PHE A 67 19.16 -11.44 1.87
C PHE A 67 19.90 -11.80 0.57
N GLY A 68 21.21 -11.50 0.47
CA GLY A 68 22.03 -11.83 -0.70
C GLY A 68 21.55 -11.18 -2.00
N GLY A 69 20.75 -10.11 -1.90
CA GLY A 69 20.17 -9.48 -3.07
C GLY A 69 19.03 -10.25 -3.75
N ASP A 70 18.37 -11.19 -3.06
CA ASP A 70 17.31 -12.04 -3.63
C ASP A 70 16.16 -11.23 -4.28
N GLU A 71 16.07 -11.30 -5.62
CA GLU A 71 15.02 -10.65 -6.40
C GLU A 71 13.61 -11.20 -6.13
N ASN A 72 13.51 -12.39 -5.54
CA ASN A 72 12.26 -13.07 -5.22
C ASN A 72 11.91 -13.01 -3.73
N LEU A 73 12.58 -12.15 -2.97
CA LEU A 73 12.44 -12.04 -1.52
C LEU A 73 10.98 -11.84 -1.09
N GLN A 74 10.50 -12.76 -0.24
CA GLN A 74 9.19 -12.66 0.38
C GLN A 74 9.22 -11.79 1.63
N LEU A 75 8.14 -11.06 1.86
CA LEU A 75 7.98 -10.17 3.01
C LEU A 75 8.07 -10.92 4.35
N LYS A 76 7.70 -12.20 4.36
CA LYS A 76 7.90 -13.13 5.48
C LYS A 76 9.37 -13.22 5.92
N HIS A 77 10.31 -13.33 4.98
CA HIS A 77 11.74 -13.43 5.34
C HIS A 77 12.27 -12.12 5.94
N VAL A 78 11.77 -10.98 5.46
CA VAL A 78 12.06 -9.67 6.06
C VAL A 78 11.52 -9.59 7.49
N TRP A 79 10.30 -10.08 7.71
CA TRP A 79 9.69 -10.14 9.04
C TRP A 79 10.48 -11.04 9.99
N GLU A 80 10.87 -12.24 9.53
CA GLU A 80 11.67 -13.18 10.32
C GLU A 80 13.04 -12.58 10.69
N LYS A 81 13.72 -11.92 9.74
CA LYS A 81 14.97 -11.22 10.05
C LYS A 81 14.77 -10.07 11.03
N PHE A 82 13.69 -9.32 10.90
CA PHE A 82 13.37 -8.25 11.84
C PHE A 82 13.13 -8.78 13.26
N MET A 83 12.35 -9.86 13.40
CA MET A 83 12.05 -10.49 14.68
C MET A 83 13.25 -11.19 15.31
N GLY A 84 14.11 -11.81 14.49
CA GLY A 84 15.38 -12.40 14.95
C GLY A 84 16.39 -11.35 15.41
N GLY A 85 16.24 -10.10 14.96
CA GLY A 85 17.13 -9.01 15.30
C GLY A 85 18.55 -9.26 14.82
N GLN A 86 19.53 -8.93 15.69
CA GLN A 86 20.97 -9.05 15.43
C GLN A 86 21.37 -8.35 14.14
N PHE A 87 21.40 -7.02 14.20
CA PHE A 87 21.76 -6.18 13.07
C PHE A 87 23.23 -5.79 13.14
N GLU A 88 23.91 -5.86 11.99
CA GLU A 88 25.32 -5.55 11.84
C GLU A 88 25.61 -4.04 11.92
N GLN A 89 24.69 -3.19 11.44
CA GLN A 89 24.87 -1.74 11.49
C GLN A 89 23.78 -1.01 12.30
N PRO A 90 24.14 0.15 12.87
CA PRO A 90 23.17 1.06 13.44
C PRO A 90 22.07 1.39 12.42
N LYS A 91 20.81 1.41 12.88
CA LYS A 91 19.61 1.71 12.08
C LYS A 91 19.16 0.65 11.07
N ASP A 92 19.87 -0.46 10.86
CA ASP A 92 19.38 -1.52 9.97
C ASP A 92 18.02 -2.07 10.41
N GLY A 93 17.82 -2.24 11.72
CA GLY A 93 16.52 -2.61 12.26
C GLY A 93 15.41 -1.59 11.95
N LEU A 94 15.74 -0.29 11.99
CA LEU A 94 14.82 0.77 11.58
C LEU A 94 14.50 0.68 10.08
N LYS A 95 15.51 0.54 9.23
CA LYS A 95 15.32 0.37 7.78
C LYS A 95 14.43 -0.84 7.47
N MET A 96 14.66 -1.96 8.15
CA MET A 96 13.84 -3.18 8.03
C MET A 96 12.39 -2.92 8.45
N ALA A 97 12.18 -2.24 9.58
CA ALA A 97 10.84 -1.87 10.05
C ALA A 97 10.11 -0.96 9.04
N LEU A 98 10.81 -0.01 8.41
CA LEU A 98 10.23 0.88 7.40
C LEU A 98 9.81 0.11 6.14
N VAL A 99 10.61 -0.85 5.68
CA VAL A 99 10.21 -1.77 4.59
C VAL A 99 8.95 -2.56 4.96
N LEU A 100 8.88 -3.09 6.18
CA LEU A 100 7.72 -3.84 6.67
C LEU A 100 6.48 -2.95 6.76
N ILE A 101 6.59 -1.75 7.33
CA ILE A 101 5.48 -0.79 7.43
C ILE A 101 4.98 -0.40 6.05
N ALA A 102 5.87 -0.07 5.11
CA ALA A 102 5.46 0.30 3.76
C ALA A 102 4.70 -0.84 3.07
N ASN A 103 5.21 -2.07 3.05
CA ASN A 103 4.51 -3.17 2.37
C ASN A 103 3.22 -3.59 3.10
N ASN A 104 3.26 -3.80 4.42
CA ASN A 104 2.10 -4.33 5.16
C ASN A 104 1.05 -3.25 5.45
N VAL A 105 1.47 -2.06 5.88
CA VAL A 105 0.57 -1.01 6.39
C VAL A 105 0.25 0.04 5.36
N LEU A 106 1.13 0.34 4.41
CA LEU A 106 0.77 1.28 3.34
C LEU A 106 0.19 0.52 2.14
N PHE A 107 0.79 -0.59 1.73
CA PHE A 107 0.33 -1.32 0.54
C PHE A 107 -0.67 -2.42 0.88
N GLY A 108 -0.87 -2.76 2.15
CA GLY A 108 -1.80 -3.83 2.56
C GLY A 108 -1.35 -5.24 2.15
N GLN A 109 -0.06 -5.43 1.86
CA GLN A 109 0.45 -6.72 1.41
C GLN A 109 0.51 -7.73 2.54
N ASP A 110 0.17 -8.98 2.25
CA ASP A 110 0.34 -10.13 3.13
C ASP A 110 1.81 -10.58 3.10
N LEU A 111 2.31 -11.15 4.21
CA LEU A 111 3.69 -11.65 4.35
C LEU A 111 4.13 -12.65 3.27
N ARG A 112 3.19 -13.36 2.63
CA ARG A 112 3.45 -14.30 1.52
C ARG A 112 3.81 -13.59 0.20
N ARG A 113 3.57 -12.28 0.10
CA ARG A 113 3.88 -11.50 -1.11
C ARG A 113 5.36 -11.17 -1.18
N LYS A 114 5.84 -10.97 -2.41
CA LYS A 114 7.18 -10.43 -2.66
C LYS A 114 7.27 -9.01 -2.14
N VAL A 115 8.42 -8.66 -1.58
CA VAL A 115 8.74 -7.30 -1.15
C VAL A 115 8.85 -6.39 -2.36
N SER A 116 8.36 -5.16 -2.23
CA SER A 116 8.61 -4.13 -3.22
C SER A 116 10.07 -3.66 -3.14
N LEU A 117 10.96 -4.24 -3.96
CA LEU A 117 12.42 -4.10 -3.82
C LEU A 117 12.93 -2.65 -3.87
N TRP A 118 12.26 -1.76 -4.60
CA TRP A 118 12.61 -0.33 -4.64
C TRP A 118 12.55 0.34 -3.26
N LEU A 119 11.84 -0.23 -2.29
CA LEU A 119 11.84 0.24 -0.90
C LEU A 119 13.21 0.06 -0.23
N PHE A 120 13.98 -0.97 -0.61
CA PHE A 120 15.34 -1.14 -0.10
C PHE A 120 16.23 0.02 -0.53
N ALA A 121 16.13 0.47 -1.79
CA ALA A 121 16.83 1.68 -2.22
C ALA A 121 16.39 2.92 -1.42
N LEU A 122 15.09 3.02 -1.14
CA LEU A 122 14.55 4.18 -0.44
C LEU A 122 14.98 4.25 1.03
N VAL A 123 15.06 3.12 1.75
CA VAL A 123 15.44 3.11 3.18
C VAL A 123 16.95 3.24 3.41
N GLU A 124 17.79 3.04 2.39
CA GLU A 124 19.23 3.34 2.52
C GLU A 124 19.47 4.84 2.74
N ASP A 125 18.62 5.71 2.17
CA ASP A 125 18.56 7.14 2.50
C ASP A 125 17.26 7.49 3.22
N LEU A 126 17.30 7.47 4.56
CA LEU A 126 16.14 7.78 5.40
C LEU A 126 15.52 9.18 5.09
N LYS A 127 16.32 10.16 4.64
CA LYS A 127 15.76 11.46 4.23
C LYS A 127 14.91 11.34 2.97
N SER A 128 15.35 10.50 2.02
CA SER A 128 14.55 10.16 0.84
C SER A 128 13.27 9.43 1.25
N PHE A 129 13.33 8.48 2.19
CA PHE A 129 12.13 7.81 2.71
C PHE A 129 11.12 8.78 3.34
N ASP A 130 11.57 9.68 4.21
CA ASP A 130 10.70 10.64 4.90
C ASP A 130 10.12 11.70 3.96
N SER A 131 10.89 12.09 2.95
CA SER A 131 10.46 13.09 1.97
C SER A 131 9.52 12.52 0.90
N PHE A 132 9.51 11.20 0.72
CA PHE A 132 8.74 10.49 -0.31
C PHE A 132 7.24 10.81 -0.20
N PRO A 133 6.53 11.04 -1.32
CA PRO A 133 5.13 11.43 -1.32
C PRO A 133 4.20 10.22 -1.10
N TRP A 134 4.28 9.59 0.08
CA TRP A 134 3.51 8.40 0.44
C TRP A 134 2.02 8.53 0.16
N GLY A 135 1.44 9.71 0.42
CA GLY A 135 0.03 9.98 0.15
C GLY A 135 -0.31 9.87 -1.34
N SER A 136 0.55 10.42 -2.21
CA SER A 136 0.38 10.29 -3.65
C SER A 136 0.45 8.83 -4.10
N TYR A 137 1.46 8.09 -3.63
CA TYR A 137 1.71 6.71 -4.04
C TYR A 137 0.62 5.75 -3.58
N VAL A 138 0.26 5.80 -2.30
CA VAL A 138 -0.77 4.93 -1.73
C VAL A 138 -2.15 5.26 -2.29
N TYR A 139 -2.45 6.56 -2.53
CA TYR A 139 -3.70 6.93 -3.20
C TYR A 139 -3.78 6.36 -4.61
N MET A 140 -2.70 6.47 -5.41
CA MET A 140 -2.64 5.89 -6.76
C MET A 140 -2.92 4.38 -6.74
N ILE A 141 -2.27 3.64 -5.83
CA ILE A 141 -2.50 2.20 -5.66
C ILE A 141 -3.97 1.91 -5.26
N THR A 142 -4.50 2.67 -4.30
CA THR A 142 -5.88 2.50 -3.81
C THR A 142 -6.88 2.69 -4.94
N VAL A 143 -6.75 3.77 -5.72
CA VAL A 143 -7.59 4.05 -6.89
C VAL A 143 -7.51 2.93 -7.92
N HIS A 144 -6.30 2.42 -8.19
CA HIS A 144 -6.09 1.33 -9.12
C HIS A 144 -6.83 0.05 -8.69
N TYR A 145 -6.69 -0.37 -7.43
CA TYR A 145 -7.38 -1.56 -6.92
C TYR A 145 -8.90 -1.39 -6.82
N LEU A 146 -9.37 -0.21 -6.44
CA LEU A 146 -10.80 0.10 -6.46
C LEU A 146 -11.39 -0.07 -7.87
N ARG A 147 -10.75 0.52 -8.88
CA ARG A 147 -11.18 0.40 -10.29
C ARG A 147 -11.17 -1.04 -10.77
N GLN A 148 -10.13 -1.81 -10.46
CA GLN A 148 -10.08 -3.23 -10.81
C GLN A 148 -11.21 -4.03 -10.13
N GLY A 149 -11.45 -3.77 -8.84
CA GLY A 149 -12.53 -4.40 -8.09
C GLY A 149 -13.90 -4.15 -8.72
N PHE A 150 -14.18 -2.91 -9.13
CA PHE A 150 -15.45 -2.57 -9.79
C PHE A 150 -15.61 -3.20 -11.17
N ARG A 151 -14.55 -3.24 -11.98
CA ARG A 151 -14.58 -3.92 -13.29
C ARG A 151 -14.91 -5.41 -13.14
N SER A 152 -14.30 -6.07 -12.16
CA SER A 152 -14.55 -7.49 -11.87
C SER A 152 -15.98 -7.73 -11.35
N ALA A 153 -16.51 -6.86 -10.49
CA ALA A 153 -17.88 -6.96 -9.99
C ALA A 153 -18.94 -6.80 -11.10
N ASN A 154 -18.69 -5.93 -12.09
CA ASN A 154 -19.59 -5.68 -13.21
C ASN A 154 -19.59 -6.80 -14.27
N ALA A 155 -18.60 -7.70 -14.24
CA ALA A 155 -18.46 -8.81 -15.21
C ALA A 155 -19.24 -10.09 -14.83
N SER A 156 -19.95 -10.11 -13.69
CA SER A 156 -20.89 -11.15 -13.25
C SER A 156 -20.40 -12.61 -13.31
N ARG A 157 -19.86 -13.12 -12.19
CA ARG A 157 -20.00 -14.54 -11.78
C ARG A 157 -20.05 -14.60 -10.25
N LYS A 158 -21.00 -15.36 -9.70
CA LYS A 158 -21.06 -15.74 -8.28
C LYS A 158 -19.76 -16.46 -7.90
N VAL A 159 -18.76 -15.70 -7.52
CA VAL A 159 -17.58 -16.18 -6.81
C VAL A 159 -17.44 -15.17 -5.68
N PHE A 160 -17.41 -15.64 -4.43
CA PHE A 160 -17.02 -14.80 -3.31
C PHE A 160 -15.57 -14.38 -3.55
N THR A 161 -15.39 -13.27 -4.25
CA THR A 161 -14.10 -12.68 -4.53
C THR A 161 -13.65 -11.95 -3.28
N HIS A 162 -12.65 -12.52 -2.60
CA HIS A 162 -11.89 -11.78 -1.59
C HIS A 162 -11.23 -10.58 -2.28
N TYR A 163 -11.80 -9.39 -2.12
CA TYR A 163 -11.17 -8.14 -2.54
C TYR A 163 -10.17 -7.73 -1.49
N ASN A 164 -8.88 -7.94 -1.75
CA ASN A 164 -7.85 -7.33 -0.93
C ASN A 164 -7.70 -5.87 -1.37
N LEU A 165 -8.22 -4.95 -0.56
CA LEU A 165 -8.04 -3.50 -0.74
C LEU A 165 -6.62 -3.13 -0.29
N TYR A 166 -5.65 -3.44 -1.15
CA TYR A 166 -4.26 -3.04 -1.00
C TYR A 166 -4.17 -1.50 -1.09
N GLY A 167 -3.60 -0.83 -0.08
CA GLY A 167 -3.56 0.64 0.00
C GLY A 167 -4.34 1.27 1.16
N PHE A 168 -5.13 0.49 1.91
CA PHE A 168 -5.98 1.04 2.99
C PHE A 168 -6.10 0.12 4.23
N PRO A 169 -5.01 -0.20 4.94
CA PRO A 169 -5.00 -1.44 5.73
C PRO A 169 -5.70 -1.37 7.09
N TRP A 170 -6.04 -0.19 7.64
CA TRP A 170 -6.65 -0.12 8.99
C TRP A 170 -7.66 1.02 9.27
N THR A 171 -7.70 2.09 8.47
CA THR A 171 -8.52 3.28 8.79
C THR A 171 -10.03 3.13 8.54
N LEU A 172 -10.48 2.09 7.83
CA LEU A 172 -11.91 1.75 7.70
C LEU A 172 -12.41 0.78 8.79
N TRP A 173 -11.52 0.34 9.69
CA TRP A 173 -11.87 -0.51 10.84
C TRP A 173 -12.24 0.29 12.09
N VAL A 174 -12.40 1.61 11.98
CA VAL A 174 -12.90 2.45 13.07
C VAL A 174 -14.43 2.42 13.04
N ARG A 175 -14.99 1.76 14.06
CA ARG A 175 -16.42 1.72 14.36
C ARG A 175 -17.02 3.13 14.39
N PHE A 176 -18.09 3.34 13.62
CA PHE A 176 -19.17 4.27 13.97
C PHE A 176 -20.33 3.47 14.57
#